data_AF-A0A7W1LNI9-F1
#
_entry.id   AF-A0A7W1LNI9-F1
#
_cell.length_a   1.000
_cell.length_b   1.000
_cell.length_c   1.000
_cell.angle_alpha   90.00
_cell.angle_beta   90.00
_cell.angle_gamma   90.00
#
_symmetry.space_group_name_H-M   'P 1'
#
loop_
_entity.id
_entity.type
_entity.pdbx_description
1 polymer ?
#
loop_
_entity_poly.entity_id
_entity_poly.type
_entity_poly.pdbx_seq_one_letter_code
_entity_poly.pdbx_strand_id
1 'polypeptide(L)'
;MSTMPHAVLWYPSDWRFAMDTALLVAAGHEGGRVAGEVRQRERVMGTTVDARRGLRIRYVDPGVQVAPDPRGVTVLDGYREL
;
A
#
# COMPACT_ATOMS: atom_id res chain seq x y z
N MET A 1 -3.68 -14.28 7.44
CA MET A 1 -4.44 -13.02 7.46
C MET A 1 -3.74 -12.04 6.53
N SER A 2 -4.36 -11.66 5.40
CA SER A 2 -3.70 -10.79 4.41
C SER A 2 -3.81 -9.33 4.86
N THR A 3 -2.81 -8.84 5.60
CA THR A 3 -2.77 -7.44 6.04
C THR A 3 -2.17 -6.54 4.96
N MET A 4 -2.46 -5.24 5.03
CA MET A 4 -1.78 -4.20 4.25
C MET A 4 -0.84 -3.41 5.17
N PRO A 5 0.39 -3.88 5.44
CA PRO A 5 1.33 -3.21 6.35
C PRO A 5 1.50 -1.71 6.11
N HIS A 6 1.48 -1.28 4.85
CA HIS A 6 1.68 0.12 4.50
C HIS A 6 0.56 1.06 5.02
N ALA A 7 -0.62 0.52 5.37
CA ALA A 7 -1.71 1.32 5.94
C ALA A 7 -1.39 1.84 7.35
N VAL A 8 -0.35 1.33 8.01
CA VAL A 8 0.14 1.91 9.29
C VAL A 8 0.65 3.34 9.12
N LEU A 9 1.08 3.72 7.92
CA LEU A 9 1.61 5.05 7.59
C LEU A 9 0.52 6.02 7.09
N TRP A 10 -0.74 5.58 7.05
CA TRP A 10 -1.84 6.40 6.55
C TRP A 10 -2.19 7.53 7.51
N TYR A 11 -2.38 8.71 6.92
CA TYR A 11 -2.95 9.86 7.61
C TYR A 11 -4.48 9.72 7.71
N PRO A 12 -5.16 10.51 8.56
CA PRO A 12 -6.62 10.51 8.63
C PRO A 12 -7.32 10.73 7.27
N SER A 13 -6.70 11.49 6.36
CA SER A 13 -7.20 11.70 5.01
C SER A 13 -7.20 10.43 4.16
N ASP A 14 -6.18 9.58 4.30
CA ASP A 14 -6.07 8.33 3.55
C ASP A 14 -7.13 7.33 4.03
N TRP A 15 -7.36 7.27 5.35
CA TRP A 15 -8.46 6.51 5.93
C TRP A 15 -9.82 7.01 5.44
N ARG A 16 -10.01 8.33 5.36
CA ARG A 16 -11.25 8.89 4.82
C ARG A 16 -11.47 8.49 3.36
N PHE A 17 -10.43 8.60 2.54
CA PHE A 17 -10.45 8.17 1.14
C PHE A 17 -10.79 6.68 0.99
N ALA A 18 -10.24 5.83 1.86
CA ALA A 18 -10.55 4.40 1.88
C ALA A 18 -12.02 4.14 2.23
N MET A 19 -12.57 4.84 3.22
CA MET A 19 -13.98 4.73 3.60
C MET A 19 -14.91 5.21 2.48
N ASP A 20 -14.62 6.35 1.86
CA ASP A 20 -15.41 6.85 0.73
C ASP A 20 -15.35 5.88 -0.46
N THR A 21 -14.21 5.21 -0.66
CA THR A 21 -14.07 4.15 -1.67
C THR A 21 -14.90 2.91 -1.31
N ALA A 22 -14.96 2.51 -0.04
CA ALA A 22 -15.80 1.39 0.40
C ALA A 22 -17.29 1.66 0.15
N LEU A 23 -17.75 2.89 0.40
CA LEU A 23 -19.13 3.31 0.07
C LEU A 23 -19.39 3.25 -1.44
N LEU A 24 -18.43 3.68 -2.26
CA LEU A 24 -18.53 3.58 -3.72
C LEU A 24 -18.64 2.12 -4.17
N VAL A 25 -17.83 1.22 -3.61
CA VAL A 25 -17.87 -0.22 -3.90
C VAL A 25 -19.25 -0.80 -3.55
N ALA A 26 -19.79 -0.44 -2.38
CA ALA A 26 -21.13 -0.88 -1.96
C ALA A 26 -22.21 -0.43 -2.96
N ALA A 27 -22.20 0.84 -3.37
CA ALA A 27 -23.11 1.35 -4.40
C ALA A 27 -22.92 0.64 -5.76
N GLY A 28 -21.69 0.23 -6.08
CA GLY A 28 -21.41 -0.58 -7.26
C GLY A 28 -22.03 -1.98 -7.20
N HIS A 29 -22.02 -2.61 -6.03
CA HIS A 29 -22.67 -3.91 -5.81
C HIS A 29 -24.20 -3.84 -5.94
N GLU A 30 -24.81 -2.69 -5.64
CA GLU A 30 -26.24 -2.44 -5.82
C GLU A 30 -26.63 -2.15 -7.28
N GLY A 31 -25.68 -2.21 -8.23
CA GLY A 31 -25.92 -2.01 -9.66
C GLY A 31 -25.39 -0.68 -10.20
N GLY A 32 -24.66 0.10 -9.38
CA GLY A 32 -23.99 1.32 -9.82
C GLY A 32 -22.88 1.05 -10.84
N ARG A 33 -22.77 1.91 -11.87
CA ARG A 33 -21.71 1.83 -12.89
C ARG A 33 -20.43 2.55 -12.45
N VAL A 34 -19.81 2.07 -11.37
CA VAL A 34 -18.65 2.72 -10.71
C VAL A 34 -17.34 1.92 -10.81
N ALA A 35 -17.35 0.78 -11.51
CA ALA A 35 -16.21 -0.14 -11.58
C ALA A 35 -14.92 0.49 -12.13
N GLY A 36 -15.02 1.49 -13.01
CA GLY A 36 -13.86 2.24 -13.49
C GLY A 36 -13.17 3.03 -12.38
N GLU A 37 -13.96 3.79 -11.64
CA GLU A 37 -13.49 4.64 -10.54
C GLU A 37 -12.99 3.79 -9.37
N VAL A 38 -13.70 2.73 -9.00
CA VAL A 38 -13.27 1.78 -7.95
C VAL A 38 -11.87 1.25 -8.27
N ARG A 39 -11.64 0.75 -9.49
CA ARG A 39 -10.32 0.24 -9.89
C ARG A 39 -9.23 1.31 -9.80
N GLN A 40 -9.54 2.55 -10.15
CA GLN A 40 -8.57 3.65 -10.05
C GLN A 40 -8.23 3.96 -8.59
N ARG A 41 -9.23 4.01 -7.70
CA ARG A 41 -9.04 4.28 -6.27
C ARG A 41 -8.29 3.14 -5.57
N GLU A 42 -8.62 1.89 -5.89
CA GLU A 42 -7.90 0.70 -5.42
C GLU A 42 -6.42 0.70 -5.83
N ARG A 43 -6.13 1.13 -7.07
CA ARG A 43 -4.76 1.26 -7.57
C ARG A 43 -3.95 2.27 -6.75
N VAL A 44 -4.56 3.39 -6.35
CA VAL A 44 -3.92 4.41 -5.50
C VAL A 44 -3.62 3.86 -4.10
N MET A 45 -4.50 3.03 -3.55
CA MET A 45 -4.33 2.45 -2.21
C MET A 45 -3.45 1.20 -2.17
N GLY A 46 -3.00 0.64 -3.30
CA GLY A 46 -2.17 -0.57 -3.27
C GLY A 46 -2.91 -1.82 -2.75
N THR A 47 -4.22 -1.92 -3.00
CA THR A 47 -5.05 -3.03 -2.49
C THR A 47 -4.72 -4.37 -3.18
N THR A 48 -4.27 -4.35 -4.44
CA THR A 48 -3.87 -5.53 -5.20
C THR A 48 -2.35 -5.67 -5.31
N VAL A 49 -1.86 -6.88 -5.64
CA VAL A 49 -0.43 -7.13 -5.88
C VAL A 49 0.11 -6.22 -6.98
N ASP A 50 -0.64 -6.05 -8.07
CA ASP A 50 -0.22 -5.22 -9.20
C ASP A 50 -0.20 -3.73 -8.84
N ALA A 51 -1.18 -3.27 -8.06
CA ALA A 51 -1.17 -1.91 -7.53
C ALA A 51 0.04 -1.66 -6.62
N ARG A 52 0.37 -2.60 -5.72
CA ARG A 52 1.57 -2.51 -4.88
C ARG A 52 2.86 -2.46 -5.70
N ARG A 53 2.97 -3.30 -6.73
CA ARG A 53 4.10 -3.26 -7.67
C ARG A 53 4.21 -1.91 -8.37
N GLY A 54 3.09 -1.36 -8.83
CA GLY A 54 3.03 -0.03 -9.45
C GLY A 54 3.45 1.10 -8.51
N LEU A 55 3.07 1.02 -7.23
CA LEU A 55 3.48 1.96 -6.17
C LEU A 55 4.88 1.67 -5.61
N ARG A 56 5.54 0.61 -6.07
CA ARG A 56 6.83 0.12 -5.57
C ARG A 56 6.82 -0.25 -4.08
N ILE A 57 5.65 -0.59 -3.54
CA ILE A 57 5.51 -1.09 -2.17
C ILE A 57 6.02 -2.52 -2.13
N ARG A 58 7.01 -2.78 -1.27
CA ARG A 58 7.55 -4.11 -0.98
C ARG A 58 7.37 -4.40 0.49
N TYR A 59 6.70 -5.50 0.80
CA TYR A 59 6.65 -6.00 2.17
C TYR A 59 7.91 -6.81 2.39
N VAL A 60 8.73 -6.32 3.32
CA VAL A 60 9.91 -7.01 3.82
C VAL A 60 9.60 -7.43 5.25
N ASP A 61 10.13 -8.57 5.65
CA ASP A 61 10.14 -8.94 7.06
C ASP A 61 11.21 -8.09 7.75
N PRO A 62 10.85 -7.27 8.75
CA PRO A 62 11.82 -6.42 9.47
C PRO A 62 12.90 -7.25 10.19
N GLY A 63 12.70 -8.55 10.43
CA GLY A 63 13.69 -9.46 11.00
C GLY A 63 14.69 -10.05 10.00
N VAL A 64 14.49 -9.85 8.70
CA VAL A 64 15.46 -10.29 7.67
C VAL A 64 16.58 -9.26 7.61
N GLN A 65 17.69 -9.55 8.30
CA GLN A 65 18.96 -8.90 8.03
C GLN A 65 19.33 -9.14 6.57
N VAL A 66 19.12 -8.14 5.73
CA VAL A 66 19.50 -8.20 4.32
C VAL A 66 21.03 -8.25 4.29
N ALA A 67 21.58 -9.39 3.83
CA ALA A 67 23.02 -9.51 3.61
C ALA A 67 23.51 -8.32 2.77
N PRO A 68 24.65 -7.72 3.11
CA PRO A 68 25.11 -6.49 2.47
C PRO A 68 25.17 -6.65 0.95
N ASP A 69 24.64 -5.66 0.22
CA ASP A 69 24.73 -5.62 -1.24
C ASP A 69 26.23 -5.66 -1.63
N PRO A 70 26.68 -6.64 -2.45
CA PRO A 70 28.06 -6.71 -2.91
C PRO A 70 28.51 -5.47 -3.70
N ARG A 71 27.59 -4.57 -4.08
CA ARG A 71 27.87 -3.29 -4.73
C ARG A 71 28.28 -2.16 -3.78
N GLY A 72 28.38 -2.42 -2.46
CA GLY A 72 28.89 -1.44 -1.50
C GLY A 72 27.99 -0.22 -1.31
N VAL A 73 26.70 -0.31 -1.64
CA VAL A 73 25.73 0.76 -1.40
C VAL A 73 25.30 0.70 0.07
N THR A 74 25.78 1.64 0.87
CA THR A 74 25.41 1.77 2.28
C THR A 74 23.92 2.13 2.40
N VAL A 75 23.15 1.26 3.04
CA VAL A 75 21.75 1.53 3.39
C VAL A 75 21.74 2.53 4.54
N LEU A 76 21.35 3.78 4.26
CA LEU A 76 21.38 4.90 5.21
C LEU A 76 20.35 4.79 6.35
N ASP A 77 19.37 3.90 6.24
CA ASP A 77 18.29 3.76 7.23
C ASP A 77 18.79 3.32 8.62
N GLY A 78 19.98 2.72 8.73
CA GLY A 78 20.59 2.35 10.02
C GLY A 78 21.26 3.49 10.79
N TYR A 79 21.35 4.71 10.24
CA TYR A 79 22.10 5.80 10.87
C TYR A 79 21.30 6.59 11.91
N ARG A 80 19.99 6.32 12.04
CA ARG A 80 19.08 7.13 12.88
C ARG A 80 19.00 6.71 14.35
N GLU A 81 19.71 5.65 14.74
CA GLU A 81 19.70 5.10 16.10
C GLU A 81 21.08 5.16 16.79
N LEU A 82 22.01 5.99 16.30
CA LEU A 82 23.31 6.28 16.95
C LEU A 82 23.31 7.65 17.64
#